data_AF-A0A1B6GD27-F1
#
_entry.id   AF-A0A1B6GD27-F1
#
_cell.length_a   1.000
_cell.length_b   1.000
_cell.length_c   1.000
_cell.angle_alpha   90.00
_cell.angle_beta   90.00
_cell.angle_gamma   90.00
#
_symmetry.space_group_name_H-M   'P 1'
#
loop_
_entity.id
_entity.type
_entity.pdbx_description
1 polymer ?
#
loop_
_entity_poly.entity_id
_entity_poly.type
_entity_poly.pdbx_seq_one_letter_code
_entity_poly.pdbx_strand_id
1 'polypeptide(L)'
;NIQRGGKLLLPSSALEQISFLEISTPFMFKVTNNINGRSTHAGVYEFTAEPGEVCVPQWMIKNLGILPGGPVVVESVSLPAATFCRLEPLTRNFAYISDVKTVLEE
;
A
#
# COMPACT_ATOMS: atom_id res chain seq x y z
N ASN A 1 9.76 -4.67 -8.47
CA ASN A 1 8.52 -5.43 -8.79
C ASN A 1 7.45 -5.07 -7.77
N ILE A 2 6.39 -4.38 -8.18
CA ILE A 2 5.35 -3.86 -7.27
C ILE A 2 4.55 -4.97 -6.58
N GLN A 3 4.47 -6.15 -7.20
CA GLN A 3 3.60 -7.25 -6.75
C GLN A 3 4.05 -7.90 -5.43
N ARG A 4 5.31 -7.69 -5.02
CA ARG A 4 5.88 -8.27 -3.79
C ARG A 4 5.93 -7.30 -2.61
N GLY A 5 5.39 -6.08 -2.75
CA GLY A 5 5.50 -5.05 -1.71
C GLY A 5 4.18 -4.34 -1.38
N GLY A 6 4.27 -3.46 -0.39
CA GLY A 6 3.22 -2.56 0.11
C GLY A 6 3.13 -1.21 -0.60
N LYS A 7 3.57 -1.13 -1.88
CA LYS A 7 3.71 0.13 -2.60
C LYS A 7 2.79 0.22 -3.82
N LEU A 8 2.35 1.43 -4.15
CA LEU A 8 1.49 1.74 -5.31
C LEU A 8 2.13 2.77 -6.26
N LEU A 9 1.64 2.87 -7.49
CA LEU A 9 2.00 3.96 -8.41
C LEU A 9 0.91 5.04 -8.38
N LEU A 10 1.34 6.29 -8.27
CA LEU A 10 0.46 7.45 -8.34
C LEU A 10 0.75 8.28 -9.59
N PRO A 11 -0.19 9.12 -10.04
CA PRO A 11 0.09 10.09 -11.09
C PRO A 11 1.05 11.17 -10.60
N SER A 12 1.76 11.82 -11.53
CA SER A 12 2.68 12.93 -11.23
C SER A 12 1.99 14.09 -10.51
N SER A 13 0.71 14.33 -10.79
CA SER A 13 -0.10 15.35 -10.11
C SER A 13 -0.21 15.11 -8.60
N ALA A 14 -0.13 13.86 -8.13
CA ALA A 14 -0.11 13.56 -6.70
C ALA A 14 1.18 14.08 -6.05
N LEU A 15 2.33 13.99 -6.74
CA LEU A 15 3.60 14.51 -6.25
C LEU A 15 3.57 16.04 -6.13
N GLU A 16 2.97 16.72 -7.11
CA GLU A 16 2.78 18.18 -7.08
C GLU A 16 1.94 18.60 -5.87
N GLN A 17 0.84 17.89 -5.60
CA GLN A 17 -0.01 18.14 -4.44
C GLN A 17 0.74 17.91 -3.11
N ILE A 18 1.51 16.83 -3.01
CA ILE A 18 2.30 16.52 -1.81
C ILE A 18 3.35 17.59 -1.54
N SER A 19 4.04 18.05 -2.60
CA SER A 19 5.04 19.11 -2.51
C SER A 19 4.42 20.45 -2.10
N PHE A 20 3.23 20.78 -2.65
CA PHE A 20 2.51 22.01 -2.30
C PHE A 20 2.04 22.01 -0.84
N LEU A 21 1.63 20.84 -0.32
CA LEU A 21 1.20 20.65 1.06
C LEU A 21 2.36 20.49 2.06
N GLU A 22 3.61 20.55 1.59
CA GLU A 22 4.83 20.36 2.40
C GLU A 22 4.81 19.06 3.22
N ILE A 23 4.20 18.00 2.67
CA ILE A 23 4.16 16.70 3.33
C ILE A 23 5.57 16.13 3.37
N SER A 24 6.01 15.74 4.57
CA SER A 24 7.32 15.11 4.79
C SER A 24 7.27 13.61 4.56
N THR A 25 8.43 13.04 4.23
CA THR A 25 8.58 11.59 4.07
C THR A 25 8.54 10.88 5.43
N PRO A 26 8.12 9.60 5.48
CA PRO A 26 7.69 8.76 4.35
C PRO A 26 6.28 9.11 3.85
N PHE A 27 6.08 9.07 2.53
CA PHE A 27 4.76 9.28 1.93
C PHE A 27 3.90 8.03 2.08
N MET A 28 2.87 8.15 2.91
CA MET A 28 1.89 7.09 3.17
C MET A 28 0.51 7.52 2.68
N PHE A 29 -0.22 6.54 2.14
CA PHE A 29 -1.55 6.75 1.59
C PHE A 29 -2.52 5.71 2.13
N LYS A 30 -3.74 6.15 2.38
CA LYS A 30 -4.88 5.27 2.63
C LYS A 30 -5.63 5.09 1.32
N VAL A 31 -5.80 3.84 0.90
CA VAL A 31 -6.59 3.46 -0.26
C VAL A 31 -7.90 2.87 0.25
N THR A 32 -9.02 3.48 -0.13
CA THR A 32 -10.35 3.11 0.34
C THR A 32 -11.26 2.73 -0.83
N ASN A 33 -11.94 1.59 -0.70
CA ASN A 33 -13.08 1.25 -1.52
C ASN A 33 -14.36 1.76 -0.86
N ASN A 34 -14.92 2.86 -1.36
CA ASN A 34 -16.12 3.48 -0.78
C ASN A 34 -17.39 2.63 -0.96
N ILE A 35 -17.39 1.61 -1.83
CA ILE A 35 -18.55 0.75 -2.06
C ILE A 35 -18.74 -0.23 -0.91
N ASN A 36 -17.66 -0.82 -0.39
CA ASN A 36 -17.71 -1.84 0.67
C ASN A 36 -17.05 -1.40 1.98
N GLY A 37 -16.49 -0.19 2.04
CA GLY A 37 -15.84 0.39 3.22
C GLY A 37 -14.46 -0.20 3.54
N ARG A 38 -13.94 -1.14 2.73
CA ARG A 38 -12.61 -1.72 2.96
C ARG A 38 -11.54 -0.70 2.63
N SER A 39 -10.50 -0.66 3.44
CA SER A 39 -9.34 0.18 3.20
C SER A 39 -8.04 -0.51 3.55
N THR A 40 -6.95 -0.02 3.00
CA THR A 40 -5.59 -0.48 3.26
C THR A 40 -4.64 0.70 3.20
N HIS A 41 -3.51 0.60 3.90
CA HIS A 41 -2.45 1.60 3.81
C HIS A 41 -1.34 1.11 2.90
N ALA A 42 -0.76 2.03 2.14
CA ALA A 42 0.30 1.74 1.18
C ALA A 42 1.27 2.92 1.10
N GLY A 43 2.55 2.62 0.85
CA GLY A 43 3.52 3.63 0.45
C GLY A 43 3.46 3.87 -1.07
N VAL A 44 4.20 4.87 -1.55
CA VAL A 44 4.40 5.08 -2.99
C VAL A 44 5.67 4.37 -3.47
N TYR A 45 5.59 3.75 -4.65
CA TYR A 45 6.75 3.23 -5.38
C TYR A 45 7.32 4.34 -6.26
N GLU A 46 6.52 4.84 -7.19
CA GLU A 46 6.87 5.90 -8.13
C GLU A 46 5.63 6.72 -8.50
N PHE A 47 5.85 7.93 -9.02
CA PHE A 47 4.81 8.84 -9.50
C PHE A 47 4.73 8.81 -11.04
N THR A 48 4.44 7.62 -11.58
CA THR A 48 4.47 7.32 -13.03
C THR A 48 3.15 6.77 -13.57
N ALA A 49 2.07 6.76 -12.77
CA ALA A 49 0.76 6.32 -13.24
C ALA A 49 0.09 7.38 -14.15
N GLU A 50 -0.83 6.94 -14.98
CA GLU A 50 -1.63 7.83 -15.82
C GLU A 50 -2.54 8.73 -14.97
N PRO A 51 -2.81 9.98 -15.40
CA PRO A 51 -3.71 10.88 -14.68
C PRO A 51 -5.10 10.26 -14.44
N GLY A 52 -5.53 10.26 -13.18
CA GLY A 52 -6.82 9.67 -12.77
C GLY A 52 -6.76 8.16 -12.49
N GLU A 53 -5.61 7.51 -12.71
CA GLU A 53 -5.41 6.10 -12.42
C GLU A 53 -4.44 5.87 -11.27
N VAL A 54 -4.57 4.71 -10.61
CA VAL A 54 -3.67 4.25 -9.56
C VAL A 54 -3.37 2.79 -9.83
N CYS A 55 -2.09 2.44 -9.92
CA CYS A 55 -1.69 1.04 -10.09
C CYS A 55 -1.34 0.44 -8.73
N VAL A 56 -2.07 -0.60 -8.35
CA VAL A 56 -1.87 -1.32 -7.10
C VAL A 56 -1.51 -2.80 -7.35
N PRO A 57 -0.80 -3.45 -6.42
CA PRO A 57 -0.57 -4.89 -6.48
C PRO A 57 -1.86 -5.71 -6.52
N GLN A 58 -1.82 -6.89 -7.14
CA GLN A 58 -2.98 -7.78 -7.25
C GLN A 58 -3.52 -8.22 -5.88
N TRP A 59 -2.64 -8.40 -4.89
CA TRP A 59 -3.07 -8.74 -3.53
C TRP A 59 -3.88 -7.61 -2.89
N MET A 60 -3.58 -6.35 -3.22
CA MET A 60 -4.27 -5.17 -2.70
C MET A 60 -5.67 -5.06 -3.32
N ILE A 61 -5.80 -5.35 -4.63
CA ILE A 61 -7.10 -5.47 -5.32
C ILE A 61 -8.00 -6.48 -4.60
N LYS A 62 -7.46 -7.68 -4.32
CA LYS A 62 -8.18 -8.73 -3.59
C LYS A 62 -8.56 -8.30 -2.18
N ASN A 63 -7.65 -7.65 -1.45
CA ASN A 63 -7.88 -7.16 -0.10
C ASN A 63 -9.01 -6.12 -0.04
N LEU A 64 -8.96 -5.13 -0.94
CA LEU A 64 -9.96 -4.07 -1.09
C LEU A 64 -11.30 -4.59 -1.65
N GLY A 65 -11.32 -5.79 -2.23
CA GLY A 65 -12.50 -6.35 -2.88
C GLY A 65 -12.97 -5.51 -4.06
N ILE A 66 -12.02 -4.98 -4.84
CA ILE A 66 -12.30 -4.23 -6.08
C ILE A 66 -11.99 -5.10 -7.31
N LEU A 67 -12.55 -4.73 -8.45
CA LEU A 67 -12.14 -5.26 -9.76
C LEU A 67 -11.11 -4.31 -10.39
N PRO A 68 -10.26 -4.78 -11.33
CA PRO A 68 -9.43 -3.90 -12.15
C PRO A 68 -10.28 -2.82 -12.82
N GLY A 69 -9.84 -1.56 -12.74
CA GLY A 69 -10.60 -0.38 -13.19
C GLY A 69 -11.73 0.05 -12.24
N GLY A 70 -11.89 -0.62 -11.11
CA GLY A 70 -12.85 -0.23 -10.07
C GLY A 70 -12.43 1.06 -9.36
N PRO A 71 -13.40 1.85 -8.86
CA PRO A 71 -13.11 3.12 -8.20
C PRO A 71 -12.48 2.90 -6.83
N VAL A 72 -11.48 3.71 -6.51
CA VAL A 72 -10.86 3.82 -5.19
C VAL A 72 -10.63 5.29 -4.85
N VAL A 73 -10.59 5.60 -3.56
CA VAL A 73 -10.17 6.90 -3.05
C VAL A 73 -8.80 6.75 -2.43
N VAL A 74 -7.88 7.65 -2.77
CA VAL A 74 -6.53 7.70 -2.23
C VAL A 74 -6.36 9.00 -1.46
N GLU A 75 -5.97 8.88 -0.19
CA GLU A 75 -5.78 10.01 0.73
C GLU A 75 -4.36 9.96 1.30
N SER A 76 -3.67 11.09 1.37
CA SER A 76 -2.41 11.16 2.12
C SER A 76 -2.67 11.10 3.61
N VAL A 77 -1.91 10.29 4.33
CA VAL A 77 -2.03 10.13 5.78
C VAL A 77 -0.66 10.12 6.46
N SER A 78 -0.59 10.67 7.67
CA SER A 78 0.59 10.54 8.54
C SER A 78 0.36 9.39 9.51
N LEU A 79 1.26 8.41 9.52
CA LEU A 79 1.17 7.23 10.38
C LEU A 79 2.37 7.21 11.34
N PRO A 80 2.15 7.04 12.66
CA PRO A 80 3.24 6.86 13.60
C PRO A 80 3.92 5.50 13.37
N ALA A 81 5.21 5.42 13.73
CA ALA A 81 5.93 4.15 13.68
C ALA A 81 5.26 3.13 14.62
N ALA A 82 5.02 1.93 14.11
CA ALA A 82 4.51 0.83 14.92
C ALA A 82 5.60 0.36 15.90
N THR A 83 5.23 0.16 17.16
CA THR A 83 6.13 -0.37 18.21
C THR A 83 6.05 -1.89 18.32
N PHE A 84 4.98 -2.49 17.80
CA PHE A 84 4.71 -3.92 17.88
C PHE A 84 3.85 -4.37 16.70
N CYS A 85 4.14 -5.55 16.17
CA CYS A 85 3.35 -6.20 15.12
C CYS A 85 3.15 -7.67 15.49
N ARG A 86 1.90 -8.15 15.41
CA ARG A 86 1.56 -9.56 15.58
C ARG A 86 1.07 -10.11 14.25
N LEU A 87 1.78 -11.11 13.73
CA LEU A 87 1.51 -11.72 12.44
C LEU A 87 1.05 -13.16 12.64
N GLU A 88 0.08 -13.58 11.84
CA GLU A 88 -0.39 -14.96 11.78
C GLU A 88 0.06 -15.59 10.45
N PRO A 89 0.78 -16.74 10.48
CA PRO A 89 1.17 -17.42 9.26
C PRO A 89 -0.04 -17.96 8.49
N LEU A 90 -0.09 -17.68 7.18
CA LEU A 90 -1.15 -18.18 6.30
C LEU A 90 -1.09 -19.70 6.08
N THR A 91 0.10 -20.30 6.22
CA THR A 91 0.31 -21.73 5.97
C THR A 91 1.27 -22.33 7.00
N ARG A 92 1.19 -23.66 7.16
CA ARG A 92 2.10 -24.42 8.03
C ARG A 92 3.55 -24.42 7.57
N ASN A 93 3.82 -24.06 6.31
CA ASN A 93 5.18 -24.03 5.77
C ASN A 93 6.09 -23.05 6.51
N PHE A 94 5.49 -22.04 7.15
CA PHE A 94 6.20 -21.07 7.96
C PHE A 94 6.91 -21.70 9.18
N ALA A 95 6.45 -22.88 9.63
CA ALA A 95 7.09 -23.63 10.71
C ALA A 95 8.47 -24.21 10.34
N TYR A 96 8.80 -24.26 9.04
CA TYR A 96 10.09 -24.79 8.56
C TYR A 96 11.11 -23.67 8.24
N ILE A 97 10.77 -22.41 8.50
CA ILE A 97 11.69 -21.29 8.32
C ILE A 97 12.66 -21.24 9.50
N SER A 98 13.95 -21.37 9.23
CA SER A 98 15.01 -21.40 10.24
C SER A 98 15.23 -20.04 10.92
N ASP A 99 15.13 -18.94 10.18
CA ASP A 99 15.18 -17.57 10.72
C ASP A 99 13.97 -16.75 10.25
N VAL A 100 12.89 -16.85 11.03
CA VAL A 100 11.62 -16.15 10.77
C VAL A 100 11.77 -14.63 10.81
N LYS A 101 12.66 -14.11 11.67
CA LYS A 101 12.79 -12.65 11.85
C LYS A 101 13.38 -12.03 10.60
N THR A 102 14.49 -12.58 10.12
CA THR A 102 15.17 -12.08 8.92
C THR A 102 14.25 -12.10 7.70
N VAL A 103 13.50 -13.20 7.50
CA VAL A 103 12.56 -13.33 6.37
C VAL A 103 11.41 -12.31 6.44
N LEU A 104 11.02 -11.86 7.63
CA LEU A 104 9.97 -10.85 7.78
C LEU A 104 10.49 -9.41 7.66
N GLU A 105 11.79 -9.19 7.85
CA GLU A 105 12.42 -7.86 7.78
C GLU A 105 13.02 -7.55 6.39
N GLU A 106 13.26 -8.56 5.54
CA GLU A 106 13.67 -8.41 4.12
C GLU A 106 12.53 -7.94 3.19
#